data_AF-A0A258BW00-F1
#
_entry.id   AF-A0A258BW00-F1
#
_cell.length_a   1.000
_cell.length_b   1.000
_cell.length_c   1.000
_cell.angle_alpha   90.00
_cell.angle_beta   90.00
_cell.angle_gamma   90.00
#
_symmetry.space_group_name_H-M   'P 1'
#
loop_
_entity.id
_entity.type
_entity.pdbx_description
1 polymer ?
#
loop_
_entity_poly.entity_id
_entity_poly.type
_entity_poly.pdbx_seq_one_letter_code
_entity_poly.pdbx_strand_id
1 'polypeptide(L)'
;LLALLAAAPLKAHMQADSGLYLAATYPARQNMFALLENVCAQQRLPKPFEFVNSVSNAAGFHVAQQLGLQGPNLFIGAGPQVWGHLLDLAGNDLERAQIRQALVLLVEEDEQDGFCVQALVLENGGDALSARDFVALSDSVEVVRLELGS
;
A
#
# COMPACT_ATOMS: atom_id res chain seq x y z
N LEU A 1 5.62 -2.87 -7.29
CA LEU A 1 5.79 -4.34 -7.27
C LEU A 1 5.74 -4.89 -5.84
N LEU A 2 6.45 -4.29 -4.89
CA LEU A 2 6.48 -4.69 -3.47
C LEU A 2 5.09 -4.83 -2.84
N ALA A 3 4.21 -3.83 -3.01
CA ALA A 3 2.83 -3.89 -2.52
C ALA A 3 2.04 -5.09 -3.05
N LEU A 4 2.27 -5.49 -4.31
CA LEU A 4 1.60 -6.64 -4.91
C LEU A 4 2.09 -7.96 -4.30
N LEU A 5 3.36 -8.05 -3.91
CA LEU A 5 3.94 -9.23 -3.28
C LEU A 5 3.25 -9.53 -1.94
N ALA A 6 2.99 -8.50 -1.14
CA ALA A 6 2.25 -8.65 0.13
C ALA A 6 0.74 -8.86 -0.08
N ALA A 7 0.14 -8.27 -1.12
CA ALA A 7 -1.29 -8.36 -1.37
C ALA A 7 -1.72 -9.66 -2.06
N ALA A 8 -0.84 -10.30 -2.85
CA ALA A 8 -1.19 -11.48 -3.64
C ALA A 8 -1.71 -12.66 -2.81
N PRO A 9 -1.12 -13.02 -1.65
CA PRO A 9 -1.66 -14.07 -0.77
C PRO A 9 -3.07 -13.76 -0.23
N LEU A 10 -3.43 -12.48 -0.12
CA LEU A 10 -4.71 -12.04 0.43
C LEU A 10 -5.85 -12.11 -0.57
N LYS A 11 -5.57 -12.33 -1.87
CA LYS A 11 -6.59 -12.34 -2.93
C LYS A 11 -7.79 -13.25 -2.65
N ALA A 12 -7.56 -14.41 -2.05
CA ALA A 12 -8.63 -15.36 -1.73
C ALA A 12 -9.61 -14.85 -0.65
N HIS A 13 -9.20 -13.86 0.14
CA HIS A 13 -9.96 -13.26 1.23
C HIS A 13 -10.63 -11.94 0.84
N MET A 14 -10.48 -11.50 -0.41
CA MET A 14 -10.92 -10.19 -0.86
C MET A 14 -12.19 -10.24 -1.69
N GLN A 15 -13.06 -9.27 -1.45
CA GLN A 15 -14.27 -9.02 -2.22
C GLN A 15 -13.99 -7.95 -3.29
N ALA A 16 -14.76 -7.98 -4.38
CA ALA A 16 -14.56 -7.03 -5.47
C ALA A 16 -14.85 -5.58 -5.04
N ASP A 17 -15.72 -5.37 -4.04
CA ASP A 17 -16.06 -4.06 -3.51
C ASP A 17 -15.12 -3.59 -2.37
N SER A 18 -14.03 -4.32 -2.09
CA SER A 18 -13.07 -3.91 -1.07
C SER A 18 -12.35 -2.62 -1.44
N GLY A 19 -12.15 -1.75 -0.45
CA GLY A 19 -11.29 -0.57 -0.57
C GLY A 19 -9.80 -0.92 -0.44
N LEU A 20 -8.94 -0.09 -1.02
CA LEU A 20 -7.49 -0.20 -1.02
C LEU A 20 -6.88 1.10 -0.51
N TYR A 21 -6.14 1.01 0.60
CA TYR A 21 -5.50 2.15 1.27
C TYR A 21 -4.02 1.84 1.41
N LEU A 22 -3.21 2.54 0.62
CA LEU A 22 -1.77 2.28 0.51
C LEU A 22 -0.99 3.48 1.00
N ALA A 23 0.06 3.24 1.78
CA ALA A 23 1.06 4.25 2.06
C ALA A 23 2.47 3.77 1.76
N ALA A 24 3.35 4.71 1.46
CA ALA A 24 4.78 4.43 1.36
C ALA A 24 5.64 5.61 1.84
N THR A 25 6.78 5.31 2.47
CA THR A 25 7.75 6.33 2.92
C THR A 25 8.44 7.01 1.75
N TYR A 26 8.80 6.22 0.73
CA TYR A 26 9.49 6.71 -0.45
C TYR A 26 8.84 6.16 -1.73
N PRO A 27 7.67 6.68 -2.12
CA PRO A 27 6.95 6.15 -3.27
C PRO A 27 7.78 6.23 -4.54
N ALA A 28 7.91 5.08 -5.21
CA ALA A 28 8.59 4.95 -6.50
C ALA A 28 10.02 5.54 -6.49
N ARG A 29 10.73 5.47 -5.36
CA ARG A 29 12.04 6.08 -5.13
C ARG A 29 13.02 5.86 -6.28
N GLN A 30 13.25 4.61 -6.65
CA GLN A 30 14.19 4.24 -7.73
C GLN A 30 13.75 4.82 -9.08
N ASN A 31 12.46 4.73 -9.42
CA ASN A 31 11.92 5.29 -10.66
C ASN A 31 12.05 6.82 -10.68
N MET A 32 11.82 7.48 -9.54
CA MET A 32 11.94 8.92 -9.41
C MET A 32 13.40 9.38 -9.53
N PHE A 33 14.35 8.66 -8.92
CA PHE A 33 15.78 8.94 -9.11
C PHE A 33 16.20 8.77 -10.56
N ALA A 34 15.83 7.66 -11.21
CA ALA A 34 16.14 7.43 -12.61
C ALA A 34 15.51 8.49 -13.53
N LEU A 35 14.29 8.94 -13.22
CA LEU A 35 13.61 10.01 -13.93
C LEU A 35 14.38 11.34 -13.79
N LEU A 36 14.72 11.72 -12.55
CA LEU A 36 15.46 12.96 -12.27
C LEU A 36 16.86 12.95 -12.86
N GLU A 37 17.56 11.81 -12.85
CA GLU A 37 18.87 11.69 -13.49
C GLU A 37 18.76 11.92 -15.01
N ASN A 38 17.83 11.23 -15.68
CA ASN A 38 17.64 11.37 -17.13
C ASN A 38 17.24 12.80 -17.51
N VAL A 39 16.34 13.43 -16.76
CA VAL A 39 15.81 14.75 -17.09
C VAL A 39 16.76 15.87 -16.65
N CYS A 40 17.20 15.87 -15.40
CA CYS A 40 17.95 16.99 -14.83
C CYS A 40 19.45 16.89 -15.10
N ALA A 41 20.06 15.70 -14.97
CA ALA A 41 21.49 15.54 -15.18
C ALA A 41 21.84 15.32 -16.65
N GLN A 42 21.02 14.53 -17.36
CA GLN A 42 21.30 14.15 -18.75
C GLN A 42 20.54 14.98 -19.79
N GLN A 43 19.64 15.89 -19.37
CA GLN A 43 18.82 16.75 -20.23
C GLN A 43 18.01 15.98 -21.30
N ARG A 44 17.59 14.76 -20.99
CA ARG A 44 16.77 13.92 -21.87
C ARG A 44 15.29 14.06 -21.53
N LEU A 45 14.44 13.85 -22.53
CA LEU A 45 13.00 13.73 -22.28
C LEU A 45 12.71 12.43 -21.52
N PRO A 46 11.82 12.45 -20.51
CA PRO A 46 11.45 11.25 -19.79
C PRO A 46 10.66 10.31 -20.71
N LYS A 47 10.91 9.01 -20.63
CA LYS A 47 10.08 8.04 -21.37
C LYS A 47 8.68 7.98 -20.73
N PRO A 48 7.59 7.87 -21.52
CA PRO A 48 6.23 7.89 -20.99
C PRO A 48 5.97 6.88 -19.87
N PHE A 49 6.49 5.66 -20.01
CA PHE A 49 6.31 4.60 -19.01
C PHE A 49 7.08 4.86 -17.71
N GLU A 50 8.28 5.43 -17.79
CA GLU A 50 9.09 5.77 -16.61
C GLU A 50 8.40 6.88 -15.81
N PHE A 51 7.77 7.84 -16.50
CA PHE A 51 6.97 8.88 -15.86
C PHE A 51 5.72 8.34 -15.16
N VAL A 52 4.93 7.49 -15.83
CA VAL A 52 3.71 6.90 -15.23
C VAL A 52 4.05 6.01 -14.03
N ASN A 53 5.16 5.29 -14.06
CA ASN A 53 5.59 4.47 -12.93
C ASN A 53 6.30 5.26 -11.82
N SER A 54 6.47 6.57 -12.00
CA SER A 54 7.02 7.48 -10.97
C SER A 54 5.92 8.10 -10.10
N VAL A 55 4.65 8.01 -10.49
CA VAL A 55 3.55 8.50 -9.65
C VAL A 55 3.19 7.49 -8.57
N SER A 56 3.00 7.99 -7.34
CA SER A 56 2.87 7.17 -6.14
C SER A 56 1.65 6.22 -6.15
N ASN A 57 0.59 6.57 -6.90
CA ASN A 57 -0.62 5.75 -6.98
C ASN A 57 -0.51 4.55 -7.95
N ALA A 58 0.55 4.43 -8.75
CA ALA A 58 0.72 3.32 -9.69
C ALA A 58 0.75 1.96 -8.97
N ALA A 59 1.34 1.91 -7.76
CA ALA A 59 1.34 0.71 -6.92
C ALA A 59 -0.09 0.28 -6.56
N GLY A 60 -0.94 1.22 -6.13
CA GLY A 60 -2.34 0.97 -5.80
C GLY A 60 -3.14 0.50 -7.01
N PHE A 61 -2.90 1.08 -8.20
CA PHE A 61 -3.55 0.64 -9.44
C PHE A 61 -3.25 -0.84 -9.74
N HIS A 62 -1.98 -1.24 -9.70
CA HIS A 62 -1.59 -2.62 -10.01
C HIS A 62 -2.12 -3.63 -8.98
N VAL A 63 -2.12 -3.27 -7.68
CA VAL A 63 -2.71 -4.12 -6.64
C VAL A 63 -4.21 -4.32 -6.91
N ALA A 64 -4.96 -3.23 -7.09
CA ALA A 64 -6.40 -3.30 -7.36
C ALA A 64 -6.69 -4.15 -8.60
N GLN A 65 -5.95 -3.94 -9.70
CA GLN A 65 -6.12 -4.71 -10.93
C GLN A 65 -5.89 -6.21 -10.73
N GLN A 66 -4.84 -6.60 -10.00
CA GLN A 66 -4.46 -8.00 -9.81
C GLN A 66 -5.40 -8.74 -8.84
N LEU A 67 -5.90 -8.04 -7.83
CA LEU A 67 -6.85 -8.58 -6.86
C LEU A 67 -8.31 -8.48 -7.34
N GLY A 68 -8.59 -7.67 -8.37
CA GLY A 68 -9.94 -7.46 -8.90
C GLY A 68 -10.79 -6.49 -8.05
N LEU A 69 -10.12 -5.54 -7.38
CA LEU A 69 -10.77 -4.57 -6.50
C LEU A 69 -11.36 -3.41 -7.30
N GLN A 70 -12.56 -2.99 -6.91
CA GLN A 70 -13.36 -1.93 -7.53
C GLN A 70 -13.80 -0.86 -6.53
N GLY A 71 -13.47 -1.03 -5.24
CA GLY A 71 -13.70 -0.02 -4.21
C GLY A 71 -12.74 1.17 -4.31
N PRO A 72 -12.78 2.10 -3.34
CA PRO A 72 -11.86 3.22 -3.24
C PRO A 72 -10.39 2.76 -3.33
N ASN A 73 -9.55 3.51 -4.03
CA ASN A 73 -8.13 3.23 -4.17
C ASN A 73 -7.33 4.50 -3.85
N LEU A 74 -6.84 4.58 -2.62
CA LEU A 74 -6.18 5.75 -2.08
C LEU A 74 -4.71 5.46 -1.79
N PHE A 75 -3.87 6.42 -2.16
CA PHE A 75 -2.46 6.44 -1.81
C PHE A 75 -2.16 7.66 -0.94
N ILE A 76 -1.43 7.48 0.16
CA ILE A 76 -0.90 8.58 0.98
C ILE A 76 0.61 8.44 1.21
N GLY A 77 1.32 9.55 1.40
CA GLY A 77 2.71 9.51 1.86
C GLY A 77 2.77 9.02 3.32
N ALA A 78 3.73 8.16 3.64
CA ALA A 78 3.91 7.70 5.01
C ALA A 78 4.60 8.78 5.87
N GLY A 79 4.07 8.97 7.08
CA GLY A 79 4.65 9.80 8.13
C GLY A 79 4.58 9.07 9.48
N PRO A 80 4.96 9.72 10.60
CA PRO A 80 5.11 9.04 11.90
C PRO A 80 3.86 8.31 12.41
N GLN A 81 2.66 8.71 11.95
CA GLN A 81 1.36 8.15 12.36
C GLN A 81 0.63 7.48 11.19
N VAL A 82 1.36 6.98 10.19
CA VAL A 82 0.78 6.49 8.93
C VAL A 82 -0.30 5.42 9.12
N TRP A 83 -0.10 4.50 10.07
CA TRP A 83 -1.11 3.49 10.40
C TRP A 83 -2.40 4.13 10.88
N GLY A 84 -2.34 5.09 11.80
CA GLY A 84 -3.51 5.84 12.23
C GLY A 84 -4.27 6.48 11.06
N HIS A 85 -3.56 7.15 10.15
CA HIS A 85 -4.19 7.77 8.97
C HIS A 85 -4.82 6.75 8.01
N LEU A 86 -4.15 5.63 7.76
CA LEU A 86 -4.68 4.56 6.92
C LEU A 86 -5.96 3.95 7.53
N LEU A 87 -5.95 3.73 8.83
CA LEU A 87 -7.11 3.21 9.57
C LEU A 87 -8.25 4.22 9.60
N ASP A 88 -7.98 5.52 9.74
CA ASP A 88 -9.02 6.54 9.70
C ASP A 88 -9.69 6.60 8.31
N LEU A 89 -8.91 6.49 7.23
CA LEU A 89 -9.46 6.45 5.87
C LEU A 89 -10.31 5.20 5.64
N ALA A 90 -9.76 4.02 5.95
CA ALA A 90 -10.46 2.75 5.79
C ALA A 90 -11.70 2.66 6.69
N GLY A 91 -11.56 3.07 7.95
CA GLY A 91 -12.61 3.07 8.96
C GLY A 91 -13.78 3.96 8.55
N ASN A 92 -13.53 5.17 8.02
CA ASN A 92 -14.60 6.04 7.53
C ASN A 92 -15.45 5.38 6.44
N ASP A 93 -14.81 4.72 5.47
CA ASP A 93 -15.52 4.06 4.37
C ASP A 93 -16.25 2.79 4.83
N LEU A 94 -15.68 2.04 5.79
CA LEU A 94 -16.31 0.88 6.42
C LEU A 94 -17.53 1.28 7.28
N GLU A 95 -17.40 2.30 8.13
CA GLU A 95 -18.46 2.82 9.00
C GLU A 95 -19.65 3.35 8.20
N ARG A 96 -19.39 3.98 7.06
CA ARG A 96 -20.41 4.47 6.12
C ARG A 96 -20.99 3.37 5.24
N ALA A 97 -20.55 2.12 5.40
CA ALA A 97 -20.91 0.98 4.57
C ALA A 97 -20.69 1.24 3.06
N GLN A 98 -19.67 2.05 2.71
CA GLN A 98 -19.26 2.27 1.32
C GLN A 98 -18.47 1.07 0.78
N ILE A 99 -17.82 0.34 1.68
CA ILE A 99 -17.11 -0.91 1.43
C ILE A 99 -17.40 -1.90 2.56
N ARG A 100 -17.18 -3.19 2.29
CA ARG A 100 -17.32 -4.27 3.28
C ARG A 100 -16.00 -4.69 3.90
N GLN A 101 -14.92 -4.54 3.14
CA GLN A 101 -13.57 -4.86 3.57
C GLN A 101 -12.61 -3.77 3.08
N ALA A 102 -11.53 -3.54 3.82
CA ALA A 102 -10.45 -2.65 3.43
C ALA A 102 -9.12 -3.39 3.44
N LEU A 103 -8.39 -3.35 2.34
CA LEU A 103 -6.99 -3.74 2.27
C LEU A 103 -6.12 -2.54 2.60
N VAL A 104 -5.45 -2.60 3.74
CA VAL A 104 -4.50 -1.59 4.20
C VAL A 104 -3.08 -2.09 3.98
N LEU A 105 -2.26 -1.30 3.30
CA LEU A 105 -0.88 -1.63 2.94
C LEU A 105 0.07 -0.49 3.33
N LEU A 106 1.17 -0.84 3.97
CA LEU A 106 2.29 0.05 4.20
C LEU A 106 3.56 -0.54 3.56
N VAL A 107 4.20 0.23 2.69
CA VAL A 107 5.50 -0.10 2.08
C VAL A 107 6.56 0.81 2.68
N GLU A 108 7.49 0.21 3.42
CA GLU A 108 8.65 0.88 3.98
C GLU A 108 9.90 0.46 3.22
N GLU A 109 10.63 1.42 2.69
CA GLU A 109 11.92 1.20 2.03
C GLU A 109 13.00 1.83 2.92
N ASP A 110 14.04 1.05 3.24
CA ASP A 110 15.25 1.47 3.93
C ASP A 110 16.15 2.28 2.97
N GLU A 111 17.04 3.10 3.51
CA GLU A 111 18.18 3.70 2.82
C GLU A 111 19.18 2.65 2.28
N GLN A 112 19.24 1.44 2.86
CA GLN A 112 20.16 0.36 2.44
C GLN A 112 19.54 -0.63 1.43
N ASP A 113 18.58 -0.20 0.60
CA ASP A 113 17.82 -1.02 -0.37
C ASP A 113 16.99 -2.19 0.25
N GLY A 114 16.88 -2.24 1.58
CA GLY A 114 15.94 -3.11 2.28
C GLY A 114 14.50 -2.62 2.12
N PHE A 115 13.53 -3.53 2.27
CA PHE A 115 12.12 -3.14 2.34
C PHE A 115 11.33 -4.01 3.31
N CYS A 116 10.28 -3.43 3.85
CA CYS A 116 9.24 -4.10 4.62
C CYS A 116 7.89 -3.75 3.99
N VAL A 117 7.03 -4.76 3.81
CA VAL A 117 5.64 -4.51 3.42
C VAL A 117 4.74 -5.16 4.46
N GLN A 118 3.86 -4.35 5.02
CA GLN A 118 2.83 -4.79 5.96
C GLN A 118 1.47 -4.68 5.28
N ALA A 119 0.63 -5.69 5.47
CA ALA A 119 -0.69 -5.77 4.87
C ALA A 119 -1.71 -6.27 5.89
N LEU A 120 -2.87 -5.64 5.96
CA LEU A 120 -4.00 -6.08 6.77
C LEU A 120 -5.30 -5.98 5.98
N VAL A 121 -6.19 -6.94 6.21
CA VAL A 121 -7.58 -6.87 5.78
C VAL A 121 -8.42 -6.49 6.99
N LEU A 122 -9.19 -5.42 6.85
CA LEU A 122 -10.13 -4.94 7.86
C LEU A 122 -11.56 -5.23 7.39
N GLU A 123 -12.42 -5.61 8.33
CA GLU A 123 -13.86 -5.76 8.10
C GLU A 123 -14.62 -4.94 9.15
N ASN A 124 -15.89 -4.63 8.85
CA ASN A 124 -16.74 -3.90 9.79
C ASN A 124 -17.09 -4.78 11.00
N GLY A 125 -16.92 -4.27 12.23
CA GLY A 125 -17.38 -4.94 13.47
C GLY A 125 -16.30 -5.39 14.46
N GLY A 126 -15.06 -4.92 14.36
CA GLY A 126 -13.98 -5.26 15.32
C GLY A 126 -13.46 -4.07 16.13
N ASP A 127 -13.02 -4.33 17.37
CA ASP A 127 -12.26 -3.38 18.22
C ASP A 127 -10.88 -3.01 17.61
N ALA A 128 -10.52 -3.64 16.49
CA ALA A 128 -9.26 -3.49 15.78
C ALA A 128 -8.95 -2.03 15.37
N LEU A 129 -9.97 -1.20 15.12
CA LEU A 129 -9.75 0.22 14.76
C LEU A 129 -9.27 1.09 15.94
N SER A 130 -9.20 0.55 17.16
CA SER A 130 -8.69 1.28 18.33
C SER A 130 -7.16 1.28 18.42
N ALA A 131 -6.50 0.24 17.86
CA ALA A 131 -5.05 0.18 17.72
C ALA A 131 -4.56 1.12 16.60
N ARG A 132 -3.31 1.59 16.70
CA ARG A 132 -2.73 2.59 15.77
C ARG A 132 -1.40 2.17 15.16
N ASP A 133 -1.02 0.91 15.32
CA ASP A 133 0.20 0.31 14.76
C ASP A 133 -0.06 -1.14 14.33
N PHE A 134 0.76 -1.62 13.38
CA PHE A 134 0.60 -2.96 12.81
C PHE A 134 0.70 -4.08 13.85
N VAL A 135 1.59 -3.96 14.84
CA VAL A 135 1.84 -5.03 15.80
C VAL A 135 0.58 -5.26 16.62
N ALA A 136 0.06 -4.22 17.26
CA ALA A 136 -1.16 -4.29 18.05
C ALA A 136 -2.39 -4.72 17.23
N LEU A 137 -2.49 -4.29 15.97
CA LEU A 137 -3.55 -4.73 15.05
C LEU A 137 -3.45 -6.22 14.71
N SER A 138 -2.21 -6.73 14.64
CA SER A 138 -1.92 -8.09 14.20
C SER A 138 -1.89 -9.12 15.34
N ASP A 139 -1.90 -8.69 16.60
CA ASP A 139 -1.74 -9.54 17.79
C ASP A 139 -2.76 -10.69 17.91
N SER A 140 -3.96 -10.49 17.35
CA SER A 140 -5.08 -11.44 17.43
C SER A 140 -5.33 -12.22 16.13
N VAL A 141 -4.50 -12.03 15.11
CA VAL A 141 -4.68 -12.64 13.77
C VAL A 141 -3.43 -13.40 13.34
N GLU A 142 -3.61 -14.40 12.48
CA GLU A 142 -2.49 -15.14 11.90
C GLU A 142 -1.70 -14.24 10.95
N VAL A 143 -0.41 -14.03 11.26
CA VAL A 143 0.50 -13.22 10.44
C VAL A 143 1.42 -14.13 9.63
N VAL A 144 1.25 -14.15 8.32
CA VAL A 144 2.18 -14.81 7.40
C VAL A 144 3.38 -13.91 7.17
N ARG A 145 4.57 -14.36 7.59
CA ARG A 145 5.84 -13.66 7.34
C ARG A 145 6.56 -14.30 6.15
N LEU A 146 6.88 -13.48 5.16
CA LEU A 146 7.62 -13.88 3.96
C LEU A 146 9.00 -13.19 3.99
N GLU A 147 10.05 -13.97 4.20
CA GLU A 147 11.42 -13.50 4.07
C GLU A 147 11.91 -13.78 2.65
N LEU A 148 12.23 -12.72 1.91
CA LEU A 148 12.85 -12.84 0.59
C LEU A 148 14.36 -12.89 0.81
N GLY A 149 14.94 -14.08 0.62
CA GLY A 149 16.38 -14.29 0.76
C GLY A 149 17.18 -13.39 -0.19
N SER A 150 18.34 -12.94 0.29
CA SER A 150 19.37 -12.22 -0.45
C SER A 150 20.06 -13.07 -1.50
#